data_AF-A0A6L7WLG4-F1
#
_entry.id   AF-A0A6L7WLG4-F1
#
_cell.length_a   1.000
_cell.length_b   1.000
_cell.length_c   1.000
_cell.angle_alpha   90.00
_cell.angle_beta   90.00
_cell.angle_gamma   90.00
#
_symmetry.space_group_name_H-M   'P 1'
#
loop_
_entity.id
_entity.type
_entity.pdbx_description
1 polymer ?
#
loop_
_entity_poly.entity_id
_entity_poly.type
_entity_poly.pdbx_seq_one_letter_code
_entity_poly.pdbx_strand_id
1 'polypeptide(L)'
;MELGDGNTAAPSGALDPEEAAERTFTAHRHDGEWLDAFIAGLDRRRAADAFTRTTGTWGLSQAEAARLFGVSRQAIGKWRRRGVPAARARAVADLAAATDLLVHHLKRDRIPAVVRRPMPALDGVSLVDLLGRGDTRAVLAACRDMFRFDRVHA
;
A
#
# COMPACT_ATOMS: atom_id res chain seq x y z
N MET A 1 35.71 2.18 -49.72
CA MET A 1 36.09 0.83 -49.26
C MET A 1 36.80 1.04 -47.93
N GLU A 2 36.09 1.56 -46.91
CA GLU A 2 35.24 0.82 -45.96
C GLU A 2 35.93 -0.41 -45.37
N LEU A 3 36.42 -0.26 -44.13
CA LEU A 3 36.33 -1.16 -42.97
C LEU A 3 36.78 -0.27 -41.79
N GLY A 4 35.95 0.13 -40.81
CA GLY A 4 34.84 -0.54 -40.17
C GLY A 4 35.15 -0.50 -38.67
N ASP A 5 34.62 0.51 -37.98
CA ASP A 5 34.80 0.73 -36.54
C ASP A 5 34.31 -0.47 -35.73
N GLY A 6 35.25 -1.32 -35.32
CA GLY A 6 35.04 -2.38 -34.34
C GLY A 6 35.01 -1.81 -32.92
N ASN A 7 34.00 -1.02 -32.59
CA ASN A 7 33.68 -0.71 -31.20
C ASN A 7 32.19 -0.62 -30.99
N THR A 8 31.57 -1.76 -30.71
CA THR A 8 30.26 -1.81 -30.06
C THR A 8 30.28 -2.89 -28.99
N ALA A 9 31.14 -2.69 -27.99
CA ALA A 9 30.91 -3.31 -26.70
C ALA A 9 29.62 -2.70 -26.13
N ALA A 10 28.51 -3.42 -26.24
CA ALA A 10 27.27 -3.06 -25.57
C ALA A 10 27.54 -2.95 -24.05
N PRO A 11 27.13 -1.85 -23.39
CA PRO A 11 27.31 -1.71 -21.95
C PRO A 11 26.50 -2.78 -21.22
N SER A 12 27.06 -3.32 -20.13
CA SER A 12 26.46 -4.30 -19.21
C SER A 12 25.00 -4.00 -18.90
N GLY A 13 24.09 -4.60 -19.69
CA GLY A 13 22.66 -4.34 -19.63
C GLY A 13 22.03 -5.17 -18.53
N ALA A 14 21.46 -4.51 -17.52
CA ALA A 14 20.42 -5.16 -16.72
C ALA A 14 19.35 -5.65 -17.72
N LEU A 15 19.01 -6.94 -17.65
CA LEU A 15 17.94 -7.51 -18.47
C LEU A 15 16.71 -6.63 -18.40
N ASP A 16 15.99 -6.49 -19.52
CA ASP A 16 14.68 -5.86 -19.52
C ASP A 16 13.78 -6.52 -18.46
N PRO A 17 12.98 -5.76 -17.68
CA PRO A 17 12.19 -6.34 -16.59
C PRO A 17 11.21 -7.44 -17.05
N GLU A 18 10.67 -7.34 -18.27
CA GLU A 18 9.76 -8.35 -18.83
C GLU A 18 10.53 -9.63 -19.16
N GLU A 19 11.69 -9.50 -19.83
CA GLU A 19 12.57 -10.64 -20.12
C GLU A 19 13.08 -11.31 -18.83
N ALA A 20 13.49 -10.53 -17.83
CA ALA A 20 13.92 -11.04 -16.55
C ALA A 20 12.79 -11.82 -15.84
N ALA A 21 11.57 -11.28 -15.85
CA ALA A 21 10.40 -11.93 -15.27
C ALA A 21 10.07 -13.25 -15.98
N GLU A 22 10.04 -13.26 -17.31
CA GLU A 22 9.75 -14.46 -18.11
C GLU A 22 10.80 -15.56 -17.89
N ARG A 23 12.08 -15.18 -17.83
CA ARG A 23 13.18 -16.11 -17.54
C ARG A 23 13.07 -16.69 -16.14
N THR A 24 12.81 -15.86 -15.13
CA THR A 24 12.63 -16.33 -13.75
C THR A 24 11.39 -17.23 -13.63
N PHE A 25 10.27 -16.87 -14.25
CA PHE A 25 9.06 -17.68 -14.25
C PHE A 25 9.30 -19.03 -14.92
N THR A 26 9.87 -19.05 -16.13
CA THR A 26 10.17 -20.28 -16.87
C THR A 26 11.09 -21.21 -16.08
N ALA A 27 12.10 -20.67 -15.40
CA ALA A 27 13.05 -21.45 -14.60
C ALA A 27 12.39 -22.18 -13.42
N HIS A 28 11.32 -21.62 -12.83
CA HIS A 28 10.67 -22.13 -11.63
C HIS A 28 9.22 -22.58 -11.84
N ARG A 29 8.72 -22.63 -13.09
CA ARG A 29 7.30 -22.90 -13.39
C ARG A 29 6.73 -24.22 -12.86
N HIS A 30 7.60 -25.18 -12.53
CA HIS A 30 7.23 -26.48 -11.97
C HIS A 30 7.55 -26.62 -10.48
N ASP A 31 8.10 -25.57 -9.86
CA ASP A 31 8.43 -25.51 -8.44
C ASP A 31 7.34 -24.73 -7.69
N GLY A 32 6.30 -25.45 -7.26
CA GLY A 32 5.15 -24.85 -6.58
C GLY A 32 5.52 -24.16 -5.26
N GLU A 33 6.45 -24.73 -4.49
CA GLU A 33 6.90 -24.15 -3.21
C GLU A 33 7.63 -22.83 -3.45
N TRP A 34 8.48 -22.77 -4.48
CA TRP A 34 9.14 -21.53 -4.88
C TRP A 34 8.13 -20.47 -5.32
N LEU A 35 7.13 -20.84 -6.13
CA LEU A 35 6.10 -19.91 -6.60
C LEU A 35 5.29 -19.33 -5.45
N ASP A 36 4.89 -20.17 -4.49
CA ASP A 36 4.17 -19.73 -3.29
C ASP A 36 5.01 -18.78 -2.43
N ALA A 37 6.29 -19.10 -2.23
CA ALA A 37 7.22 -18.25 -1.48
C ALA A 37 7.46 -16.90 -2.20
N PHE A 38 7.57 -16.91 -3.52
CA PHE A 38 7.74 -15.71 -4.34
C PHE A 38 6.50 -14.80 -4.26
N ILE A 39 5.30 -15.36 -4.46
CA ILE A 39 4.03 -14.62 -4.36
C ILE A 39 3.89 -14.03 -2.95
N ALA A 40 4.13 -14.82 -1.90
CA ALA A 40 4.07 -14.35 -0.53
C ALA A 40 5.08 -13.21 -0.25
N GLY A 41 6.28 -13.28 -0.84
CA GLY A 41 7.28 -12.21 -0.76
C GLY A 41 6.82 -10.92 -1.46
N LEU A 42 6.28 -11.05 -2.67
CA LEU A 42 5.76 -9.94 -3.46
C LEU A 42 4.58 -9.24 -2.76
N ASP A 43 3.64 -10.00 -2.22
CA ASP A 43 2.47 -9.47 -1.51
C ASP A 43 2.87 -8.70 -0.25
N ARG A 44 3.84 -9.22 0.52
CA ARG A 44 4.39 -8.51 1.68
C ARG A 44 5.02 -7.18 1.28
N ARG A 45 5.70 -7.14 0.13
CA ARG A 45 6.32 -5.90 -0.39
C ARG A 45 5.27 -4.89 -0.85
N ARG A 46 4.30 -5.33 -1.67
CA ARG A 46 3.18 -4.50 -2.11
C ARG A 46 2.41 -3.91 -0.92
N ALA A 47 2.16 -4.71 0.11
CA ALA A 47 1.52 -4.23 1.33
C ALA A 47 2.39 -3.17 2.05
N ALA A 48 3.71 -3.31 2.10
CA ALA A 48 4.58 -2.28 2.69
C ALA A 48 4.59 -0.97 1.90
N ASP A 49 4.54 -1.03 0.57
CA ASP A 49 4.47 0.15 -0.29
C ASP A 49 3.11 0.86 -0.11
N ALA A 50 2.01 0.09 -0.10
CA ALA A 50 0.67 0.59 0.20
C ALA A 50 0.59 1.23 1.60
N PHE A 51 1.17 0.59 2.61
CA PHE A 51 1.25 1.12 3.98
C PHE A 51 2.03 2.44 4.02
N THR A 52 3.18 2.51 3.34
CA THR A 52 4.02 3.72 3.29
C THR A 52 3.29 4.86 2.60
N ARG A 53 2.69 4.60 1.44
CA ARG A 53 1.88 5.57 0.70
C ARG A 53 0.72 6.09 1.54
N THR A 54 0.00 5.20 2.19
CA THR A 54 -1.20 5.53 2.97
C THR A 54 -0.85 6.36 4.19
N THR A 55 0.11 5.91 4.99
CA THR A 55 0.56 6.66 6.18
C THR A 55 1.13 8.03 5.80
N GLY A 56 1.85 8.14 4.67
CA GLY A 56 2.28 9.42 4.13
C GLY A 56 1.12 10.33 3.70
N THR A 57 0.12 9.77 3.00
CA THR A 57 -1.07 10.52 2.54
C THR A 57 -1.90 11.06 3.71
N TRP A 58 -2.00 10.29 4.80
CA TRP A 58 -2.70 10.69 6.02
C TRP A 58 -1.87 11.60 6.92
N GLY A 59 -0.59 11.84 6.58
CA GLY A 59 0.33 12.62 7.39
C GLY A 59 0.61 11.99 8.76
N LEU A 60 0.74 10.66 8.82
CA LEU A 60 1.04 9.93 10.05
C LEU A 60 2.55 9.80 10.23
N SER A 61 3.05 10.28 11.36
CA SER A 61 4.42 9.95 11.78
C SER A 61 4.57 8.46 12.07
N GLN A 62 5.81 7.97 12.12
CA GLN A 62 6.09 6.58 12.51
C GLN A 62 5.59 6.27 13.93
N ALA A 63 5.63 7.26 14.83
CA ALA A 63 5.15 7.12 16.20
C ALA A 63 3.62 7.01 16.26
N GLU A 64 2.90 7.84 15.50
CA GLU A 64 1.45 7.77 15.41
C GLU A 64 1.00 6.47 14.75
N ALA A 65 1.60 6.08 13.63
CA ALA A 65 1.29 4.81 12.98
C ALA A 65 1.51 3.62 13.91
N ALA A 66 2.60 3.61 14.69
CA ALA A 66 2.84 2.57 15.69
C ALA A 66 1.69 2.48 16.72
N ARG A 67 1.27 3.62 17.28
CA ARG A 67 0.14 3.67 18.24
C ARG A 67 -1.16 3.18 17.60
N LEU A 68 -1.49 3.68 16.41
CA LEU A 68 -2.76 3.38 15.74
C LEU A 68 -2.88 1.92 15.33
N PHE A 69 -1.76 1.27 14.96
CA PHE A 69 -1.75 -0.15 14.63
C PHE A 69 -1.52 -1.06 15.85
N GLY A 70 -1.34 -0.49 17.05
CA GLY A 70 -1.10 -1.26 18.28
C GLY A 70 0.21 -2.05 18.24
N VAL A 71 1.27 -1.50 17.65
CA VAL A 71 2.58 -2.15 17.51
C VAL A 71 3.72 -1.21 17.91
N SER A 72 4.94 -1.75 18.05
CA SER A 72 6.12 -0.92 18.35
C SER A 72 6.57 -0.09 17.14
N ARG A 73 7.26 1.04 17.38
CA ARG A 73 7.89 1.84 16.31
C ARG A 73 8.89 1.02 15.50
N GLN A 74 9.61 0.10 16.15
CA GLN A 74 10.53 -0.82 15.48
C GLN A 74 9.80 -1.79 14.55
N ALA A 75 8.62 -2.27 14.93
CA ALA A 75 7.79 -3.11 14.07
C ALA A 75 7.38 -2.36 12.81
N ILE A 76 6.93 -1.10 12.92
CA ILE A 76 6.63 -0.24 11.76
C ILE A 76 7.86 -0.06 10.86
N GLY A 77 9.04 0.18 11.46
CA GLY A 77 10.29 0.27 10.71
C GLY A 77 10.64 -1.04 9.98
N LYS A 78 10.37 -2.19 10.60
CA LYS A 78 10.54 -3.51 9.98
C LYS A 78 9.57 -3.71 8.82
N TRP A 79 8.30 -3.30 8.96
CA TRP A 79 7.30 -3.42 7.90
C TRP A 79 7.73 -2.67 6.64
N ARG A 80 8.19 -1.44 6.79
CA ARG A 80 8.67 -0.61 5.65
C ARG A 80 9.86 -1.22 4.92
N ARG A 81 10.75 -1.93 5.63
CA ARG A 81 11.97 -2.51 5.03
C ARG A 81 11.81 -3.94 4.53
N ARG A 82 11.00 -4.75 5.22
CA ARG A 82 10.93 -6.20 5.03
C ARG A 82 9.55 -6.72 4.62
N GLY A 83 8.58 -5.82 4.44
CA GLY A 83 7.21 -6.19 4.12
C GLY A 83 6.30 -6.25 5.35
N VAL A 84 5.00 -6.06 5.11
CA VAL A 84 3.95 -6.17 6.15
C VAL A 84 3.66 -7.65 6.41
N PRO A 85 3.56 -8.11 7.67
CA PRO A 85 3.18 -9.48 7.99
C PRO A 85 1.81 -9.85 7.41
N ALA A 86 1.63 -11.11 6.98
CA ALA A 86 0.39 -11.59 6.36
C ALA A 86 -0.85 -11.30 7.23
N ALA A 87 -0.76 -11.50 8.55
CA ALA A 87 -1.82 -11.20 9.51
C ALA A 87 -2.26 -9.72 9.54
N ARG A 88 -1.46 -8.81 8.95
CA ARG A 88 -1.74 -7.36 8.87
C ARG A 88 -2.02 -6.90 7.43
N ALA A 89 -1.86 -7.77 6.44
CA ALA A 89 -2.04 -7.42 5.02
C ALA A 89 -3.47 -6.91 4.75
N ARG A 90 -4.49 -7.58 5.30
CA ARG A 90 -5.90 -7.13 5.17
C ARG A 90 -6.13 -5.73 5.73
N ALA A 91 -5.64 -5.46 6.93
CA ALA A 91 -5.80 -4.15 7.57
C ALA A 91 -5.15 -3.03 6.74
N VAL A 92 -3.99 -3.31 6.14
CA VAL A 92 -3.32 -2.37 5.24
C VAL A 92 -4.08 -2.21 3.93
N ALA A 93 -4.64 -3.29 3.37
CA ALA A 93 -5.44 -3.24 2.15
C ALA A 93 -6.73 -2.42 2.34
N ASP A 94 -7.45 -2.62 3.45
CA ASP A 94 -8.64 -1.85 3.79
C ASP A 94 -8.31 -0.35 3.90
N LEU A 95 -7.21 -0.02 4.58
CA LEU A 95 -6.76 1.36 4.73
C LEU A 95 -6.28 1.99 3.41
N ALA A 96 -5.61 1.20 2.56
CA ALA A 96 -5.19 1.65 1.23
C ALA A 96 -6.41 1.96 0.35
N ALA A 97 -7.41 1.08 0.32
CA ALA A 97 -8.66 1.30 -0.41
C ALA A 97 -9.41 2.54 0.12
N ALA A 98 -9.47 2.73 1.44
CA ALA A 98 -10.06 3.92 2.04
C ALA A 98 -9.31 5.20 1.60
N THR A 99 -7.99 5.12 1.48
CA THR A 99 -7.14 6.21 1.03
C THR A 99 -7.35 6.53 -0.44
N ASP A 100 -7.55 5.51 -1.29
CA ASP A 100 -7.80 5.70 -2.71
C ASP A 100 -9.12 6.46 -2.95
N LEU A 101 -10.16 6.15 -2.18
CA LEU A 101 -11.41 6.91 -2.18
C LEU A 101 -11.20 8.38 -1.78
N LEU A 102 -10.42 8.62 -0.72
CA LEU A 102 -10.12 9.98 -0.27
C LEU A 102 -9.31 10.76 -1.32
N VAL A 103 -8.30 10.15 -1.93
CA VAL A 103 -7.49 10.78 -2.98
C VAL A 103 -8.30 11.05 -4.24
N HIS A 104 -9.28 10.20 -4.55
CA HIS A 104 -10.16 10.40 -5.69
C HIS A 104 -11.08 11.63 -5.52
N HIS A 105 -11.58 11.87 -4.31
CA HIS A 105 -12.55 12.95 -4.05
C HIS A 105 -11.97 14.22 -3.41
N LEU A 106 -10.77 14.15 -2.81
CA LEU A 106 -10.18 15.24 -2.05
C LEU A 106 -8.78 15.60 -2.57
N LYS A 107 -8.43 16.88 -2.49
CA LYS A 107 -7.04 17.31 -2.67
C LYS A 107 -6.17 16.65 -1.60
N ARG A 108 -5.03 16.09 -2.03
CA ARG A 108 -4.12 15.31 -1.17
C ARG A 108 -3.73 16.02 0.12
N ASP A 109 -3.41 17.31 0.04
CA ASP A 109 -2.99 18.13 1.19
C ASP A 109 -4.10 18.36 2.22
N ARG A 110 -5.36 18.09 1.87
CA ARG A 110 -6.51 18.18 2.79
C ARG A 110 -6.76 16.89 3.56
N ILE A 111 -6.27 15.75 3.06
CA ILE A 111 -6.53 14.44 3.65
C ILE A 111 -6.08 14.36 5.12
N PRO A 112 -4.88 14.83 5.52
CA PRO A 112 -4.45 14.77 6.93
C PRO A 112 -5.41 15.46 7.90
N ALA A 113 -6.02 16.58 7.49
CA ALA A 113 -7.01 17.30 8.31
C ALA A 113 -8.36 16.57 8.34
N VAL A 114 -8.80 16.02 7.20
CA VAL A 114 -10.08 15.31 7.09
C VAL A 114 -10.09 14.04 7.94
N VAL A 115 -9.04 13.22 7.88
CA VAL A 115 -9.01 11.93 8.61
C VAL A 115 -8.96 12.09 10.13
N ARG A 116 -8.56 13.28 10.62
CA ARG A 116 -8.52 13.64 12.05
C ARG A 116 -9.75 14.38 12.54
N ARG A 117 -10.63 14.83 11.63
CA ARG A 117 -11.80 15.61 11.99
C ARG A 117 -12.87 14.67 12.58
N PRO A 118 -13.41 14.97 13.78
CA PRO A 118 -14.62 14.34 14.31
C PRO A 118 -15.78 14.41 13.31
N MET A 119 -16.45 13.29 13.08
CA MET A 119 -17.56 13.21 12.12
C MET A 119 -18.88 12.93 12.85
N PRO A 120 -19.92 13.77 12.69
CA PRO A 120 -21.23 13.51 13.29
C PRO A 120 -21.83 12.16 12.86
N ALA A 121 -21.60 11.75 11.62
CA ALA A 121 -22.04 10.45 11.09
C ALA A 121 -21.34 9.23 11.73
N LEU A 122 -20.28 9.46 12.51
CA LEU A 122 -19.52 8.45 13.25
C LEU A 122 -19.58 8.73 14.76
N ASP A 123 -20.67 9.32 15.25
CA ASP A 123 -20.85 9.68 16.67
C ASP A 123 -19.73 10.57 17.23
N GLY A 124 -19.19 11.48 16.40
CA GLY A 124 -18.10 12.37 16.77
C GLY A 124 -16.71 11.73 16.74
N VAL A 125 -16.58 10.49 16.27
CA VAL A 125 -15.30 9.79 16.12
C VAL A 125 -14.66 10.16 14.77
N SER A 126 -13.33 10.26 14.71
CA SER A 126 -12.59 10.47 13.45
C SER A 126 -12.18 9.14 12.79
N LEU A 127 -11.77 9.17 11.52
CA LEU A 127 -11.22 7.99 10.84
C LEU A 127 -9.94 7.47 11.49
N VAL A 128 -9.11 8.38 12.02
CA VAL A 128 -7.89 8.02 12.78
C VAL A 128 -8.26 7.32 14.09
N ASP A 129 -9.33 7.75 14.77
CA ASP A 129 -9.78 7.07 16.00
C ASP A 129 -10.32 5.67 15.71
N LEU A 130 -11.07 5.49 14.62
CA LEU A 130 -11.52 4.17 14.17
C LEU A 130 -10.34 3.24 13.86
N LEU A 131 -9.31 3.76 13.17
CA LEU A 131 -8.08 3.02 12.94
C LEU A 131 -7.40 2.63 14.26
N GLY A 132 -7.34 3.56 15.22
CA GLY A 132 -6.76 3.31 16.55
C GLY A 132 -7.49 2.24 17.37
N ARG A 133 -8.77 1.98 17.08
CA ARG A 133 -9.54 0.87 17.65
C ARG A 133 -9.26 -0.48 16.96
N GLY A 134 -8.46 -0.47 15.89
CA GLY A 134 -8.16 -1.66 15.08
C GLY A 134 -9.21 -2.01 14.03
N ASP A 135 -10.27 -1.20 13.89
CA ASP A 135 -11.38 -1.49 12.97
C ASP A 135 -11.16 -0.85 11.59
N THR A 136 -10.18 -1.38 10.86
CA THR A 136 -9.86 -0.93 9.49
C THR A 136 -11.01 -1.13 8.49
N ARG A 137 -11.90 -2.09 8.75
CA ARG A 137 -13.09 -2.31 7.92
C ARG A 137 -14.11 -1.19 8.11
N ALA A 138 -14.32 -0.74 9.35
CA ALA A 138 -15.17 0.42 9.63
C ALA A 138 -14.61 1.70 9.01
N VAL A 139 -13.29 1.89 8.99
CA VAL A 139 -12.66 3.01 8.28
C VAL A 139 -13.03 3.02 6.79
N LEU A 140 -12.88 1.87 6.11
CA LEU A 140 -13.24 1.76 4.70
C LEU A 140 -14.74 1.96 4.46
N ALA A 141 -15.59 1.39 5.32
CA ALA A 141 -17.03 1.58 5.24
C ALA A 141 -17.41 3.07 5.39
N ALA A 142 -16.84 3.76 6.37
CA ALA A 142 -17.07 5.19 6.57
C ALA A 142 -16.66 6.01 5.34
N CYS A 143 -15.50 5.74 4.74
CA CYS A 143 -15.10 6.41 3.50
C CYS A 143 -16.06 6.14 2.33
N ARG A 144 -16.55 4.90 2.17
CA ARG A 144 -17.55 4.58 1.14
C ARG A 144 -18.86 5.32 1.38
N ASP A 145 -19.25 5.48 2.64
CA ASP A 145 -20.50 6.15 3.02
C ASP A 145 -20.43 7.66 2.80
N MET A 146 -19.28 8.28 3.04
CA MET A 146 -19.03 9.70 2.77
C MET A 146 -19.24 10.08 1.29
N PHE A 147 -18.92 9.16 0.37
CA PHE A 147 -18.95 9.40 -1.07
C PHE A 147 -19.98 8.53 -1.80
N ARG A 148 -20.98 8.01 -1.08
CA ARG A 148 -22.10 7.29 -1.68
C ARG A 148 -23.06 8.30 -2.31
N PHE A 149 -23.11 8.37 -3.64
CA PHE A 149 -23.95 9.33 -4.38
C PHE A 149 -25.37 8.82 -4.71
N ASP A 150 -25.68 7.55 -4.42
CA ASP A 150 -26.97 6.91 -4.80
C ASP A 150 -28.15 7.19 -3.85
N ARG A 151 -28.10 8.27 -3.05
CA ARG A 151 -29.23 8.72 -2.20
C ARG A 151 -29.84 10.05 -2.63
N VAL A 152 -29.63 10.43 -3.88
CA VAL A 152 -30.33 11.55 -4.52
C VAL A 152 -31.05 10.94 -5.72
N HIS A 153 -32.38 11.10 -5.82
CA HIS A 153 -33.34 10.48 -6.76
C HIS A 153 -34.13 9.26 -6.24
N ALA A 154 -34.69 9.37 -5.03
CA ALA A 154 -35.90 8.62 -4.67
C ALA A 154 -36.99 9.61 -4.23
#